data_AF-X1GVW5-F1
#
_entry.id   AF-X1GVW5-F1
#
_cell.length_a   1.000
_cell.length_b   1.000
_cell.length_c   1.000
_cell.angle_alpha   90.00
_cell.angle_beta   90.00
_cell.angle_gamma   90.00
#
_symmetry.space_group_name_H-M   'P 1'
#
loop_
_entity.id
_entity.type
_entity.pdbx_description
1 polymer ?
#
loop_
_entity_poly.entity_id
_entity_poly.type
_entity_poly.pdbx_seq_one_letter_code
_entity_poly.pdbx_strand_id
1 'polypeptide(L)' 'MNEKRMTGRERIFTLLKGGQIDHLPFMPITMQFACDRIGKEYYDYVMDHRILVEGQLKVSEEFDIDHLSVISDP' A
#
# COMPACT_ATOMS: atom_id res chain seq x y z
N MET A 1 -0.84 -0.56 30.24
CA MET A 1 -1.96 -0.59 29.28
C MET A 1 -1.34 -0.75 27.91
N ASN A 2 -1.57 -1.87 27.22
CA ASN A 2 -1.19 -1.96 25.81
C ASN A 2 -2.19 -1.10 25.03
N GLU A 3 -1.78 0.11 24.66
CA GLU A 3 -2.55 0.91 23.71
C GLU A 3 -2.71 0.10 22.43
N LYS A 4 -3.96 -0.12 22.01
CA LYS A 4 -4.28 -0.82 20.78
C LYS A 4 -3.83 0.08 19.62
N ARG A 5 -2.71 -0.26 18.99
CA ARG A 5 -2.21 0.43 17.78
C ARG A 5 -3.29 0.40 16.70
N MET A 6 -3.54 1.53 16.05
CA MET A 6 -4.54 1.60 14.98
C MET A 6 -4.06 0.74 13.80
N THR A 7 -4.98 0.04 13.15
CA THR A 7 -4.72 -0.51 11.80
C THR A 7 -4.59 0.63 10.79
N GLY A 8 -3.96 0.39 9.64
CA GLY A 8 -3.90 1.38 8.56
C GLY A 8 -5.27 1.89 8.14
N ARG A 9 -6.26 0.99 8.07
CA ARG A 9 -7.66 1.34 7.83
C ARG A 9 -8.21 2.30 8.89
N GLU A 10 -8.10 1.95 10.17
CA GLU A 10 -8.62 2.81 11.26
C GLU A 10 -7.95 4.18 11.24
N ARG A 11 -6.63 4.23 11.00
CA ARG A 11 -5.85 5.46 10.92
C ARG A 11 -6.32 6.37 9.78
N ILE A 12 -6.44 5.82 8.57
CA ILE A 12 -6.87 6.57 7.38
C ILE A 12 -8.28 7.11 7.58
N PHE A 13 -9.23 6.28 8.00
CA PHE A 13 -10.61 6.74 8.20
C PHE A 13 -10.75 7.74 9.34
N THR A 14 -9.92 7.66 10.38
CA THR A 14 -9.89 8.64 11.47
C THR A 14 -9.35 9.98 10.98
N LEU A 15 -8.25 9.98 10.21
CA LEU A 15 -7.70 11.19 9.59
C LEU A 15 -8.73 11.87 8.68
N LEU A 16 -9.41 11.12 7.81
CA LEU A 16 -10.42 11.65 6.88
C LEU A 16 -11.62 12.29 7.59
N LYS A 17 -11.90 11.89 8.84
CA LYS A 17 -12.96 12.47 9.68
C LYS A 17 -12.47 13.67 10.52
N GLY A 18 -11.19 14.06 10.40
CA GLY A 18 -10.57 15.09 11.22
C GLY A 18 -10.29 14.65 12.67
N GLY A 19 -10.25 13.35 12.93
CA GLY A 19 -9.95 12.80 14.26
C GLY A 19 -8.45 12.77 14.57
N GLN A 20 -8.12 12.48 15.83
CA GLN A 20 -6.74 12.28 16.27
C GLN A 20 -6.25 10.88 15.89
N ILE A 21 -5.10 10.83 15.21
CA ILE A 21 -4.43 9.60 14.78
C ILE A 21 -3.17 9.35 15.61
N ASP A 22 -2.71 8.10 15.64
CA ASP A 22 -1.49 7.68 16.34
C ASP A 22 -0.20 8.09 15.62
N HIS A 23 -0.21 8.15 14.28
CA HIS A 23 0.84 8.75 13.43
C HIS A 23 0.28 9.02 12.03
N LEU A 24 1.06 9.69 11.17
CA LEU A 24 0.69 9.95 9.78
C LEU A 24 0.59 8.63 8.98
N PRO A 25 -0.48 8.40 8.18
CA PRO A 25 -0.58 7.20 7.37
C PRO A 25 0.52 7.12 6.31
N PHE A 26 1.12 5.95 6.16
CA PHE A 26 2.08 5.68 5.10
C PHE A 26 1.37 5.12 3.86
N MET A 27 1.06 6.02 2.90
CA MET A 27 0.26 5.70 1.70
C MET A 27 0.99 6.08 0.39
N PRO A 28 2.14 5.45 0.06
CA PRO A 28 2.88 5.78 -1.16
C PRO A 28 2.18 5.25 -2.43
N ILE A 29 2.45 5.89 -3.57
CA ILE A 29 2.20 5.32 -4.90
C ILE A 29 3.44 4.53 -5.30
N THR A 30 3.30 3.22 -5.53
CA THR A 30 4.43 2.30 -5.63
C THR A 30 4.70 1.83 -7.06
N MET A 31 3.70 1.53 -7.88
CA MET A 31 3.82 1.24 -9.34
C MET A 31 5.12 0.49 -9.73
N GLN A 32 6.03 1.12 -10.47
CA GLN A 32 7.29 0.49 -10.91
C GLN A 32 8.16 -0.03 -9.74
N PHE A 33 8.18 0.65 -8.58
CA PHE A 33 8.89 0.16 -7.40
C PHE A 33 8.35 -1.19 -6.93
N ALA A 34 7.02 -1.41 -6.98
CA ALA A 34 6.41 -2.70 -6.63
C ALA A 34 6.79 -3.79 -7.63
N CYS A 35 6.89 -3.44 -8.91
CA CYS A 35 7.35 -4.32 -9.97
C CYS A 35 8.80 -4.80 -9.75
N ASP A 36 9.70 -3.88 -9.37
CA ASP A 36 11.09 -4.19 -9.06
C ASP A 36 11.23 -5.19 -7.90
N ARG A 37 10.30 -5.19 -6.93
CA ARG A 37 10.33 -6.12 -5.79
C ARG A 37 10.13 -7.59 -6.20
N ILE A 38 9.47 -7.83 -7.33
CA ILE A 38 9.12 -9.17 -7.82
C ILE A 38 9.88 -9.55 -9.10
N GLY A 39 10.82 -8.69 -9.55
CA GLY A 39 11.66 -8.96 -10.71
C GLY A 39 10.87 -9.08 -12.02
N LYS A 40 9.78 -8.32 -12.16
CA LYS A 40 8.95 -8.26 -13.37
C LYS A 40 9.22 -6.98 -14.15
N GLU A 41 8.83 -6.99 -15.42
CA GLU A 41 8.84 -5.78 -16.25
C GLU A 41 7.59 -4.95 -15.96
N TYR A 42 7.74 -3.62 -15.99
CA TYR A 42 6.64 -2.70 -15.70
C TYR A 42 5.43 -2.90 -16.64
N TYR A 43 5.68 -3.29 -17.89
CA TYR A 43 4.62 -3.62 -18.85
C TYR A 43 3.73 -4.78 -18.36
N ASP A 44 4.33 -5.83 -17.80
CA ASP A 44 3.58 -6.98 -17.29
C ASP A 44 2.77 -6.61 -16.05
N TYR A 45 3.33 -5.75 -15.19
CA TYR A 45 2.63 -5.22 -14.03
C TYR A 45 1.37 -4.45 -14.43
N VAL A 46 1.44 -3.62 -15.48
CA VAL A 46 0.27 -2.83 -15.89
C VAL A 46 -0.78 -3.64 -16.66
N MET A 47 -0.36 -4.69 -17.37
CA MET A 47 -1.23 -5.52 -18.21
C MET A 47 -1.82 -6.74 -17.50
N ASP A 48 -1.20 -7.24 -16.42
CA ASP A 48 -1.67 -8.40 -15.66
C ASP A 48 -1.93 -8.05 -14.19
N HIS A 49 -3.21 -7.97 -13.81
CA HIS A 49 -3.62 -7.66 -12.45
C HIS A 49 -3.04 -8.63 -11.39
N ARG A 50 -2.66 -9.86 -11.77
CA ARG A 50 -2.06 -10.82 -10.84
C ARG A 50 -0.64 -10.37 -10.46
N ILE A 51 0.11 -9.86 -11.44
CA ILE A 51 1.45 -9.31 -11.23
C ILE A 51 1.36 -8.01 -10.42
N LEU A 52 0.35 -7.17 -10.72
CA LEU A 52 0.05 -5.99 -9.90
C LEU A 52 -0.17 -6.36 -8.44
N VAL A 53 -1.08 -7.32 -8.18
CA VAL A 53 -1.40 -7.76 -6.81
C VAL A 53 -0.19 -8.35 -6.11
N GLU A 54 0.60 -9.19 -6.79
CA GLU A 54 1.82 -9.78 -6.25
C GLU A 54 2.82 -8.69 -5.82
N GLY A 55 3.07 -7.70 -6.68
CA GLY A 55 3.97 -6.58 -6.38
C GLY A 55 3.48 -5.73 -5.21
N GLN A 56 2.19 -5.40 -5.17
CA GLN A 56 1.60 -4.63 -4.06
C GLN A 56 1.71 -5.39 -2.73
N LEU A 57 1.36 -6.69 -2.70
CA LEU A 57 1.48 -7.51 -1.50
C LEU A 57 2.94 -7.59 -1.02
N LYS A 58 3.89 -7.73 -1.94
CA LYS A 58 5.31 -7.75 -1.61
C LYS A 58 5.78 -6.46 -0.92
N VAL A 59 5.34 -5.30 -1.41
CA VAL A 59 5.62 -4.01 -0.75
C VAL A 59 4.93 -3.93 0.62
N SER A 60 3.69 -4.40 0.73
CA SER A 60 2.96 -4.43 2.01
C SER A 60 3.72 -5.22 3.08
N GLU A 61 4.25 -6.39 2.72
CA GLU A 61 4.98 -7.27 3.62
C GLU A 61 6.33 -6.67 4.06
N GLU A 62 7.02 -5.96 3.17
CA GLU A 62 8.34 -5.40 3.45
C GLU A 62 8.29 -4.09 4.24
N PHE A 63 7.25 -3.28 4.05
CA PHE A 63 7.24 -1.89 4.51
C PHE A 63 6.09 -1.53 5.45
N ASP A 64 5.17 -2.46 5.73
CA ASP A 64 4.01 -2.23 6.64
C ASP A 64 3.20 -0.98 6.24
N ILE A 65 2.90 -0.84 4.93
CA ILE A 65 2.17 0.32 4.41
C ILE A 65 0.70 0.28 4.82
N ASP A 66 0.10 1.45 5.02
CA ASP A 66 -1.26 1.57 5.53
C ASP A 66 -2.35 1.37 4.46
N HIS A 67 -1.95 1.37 3.20
CA HIS A 67 -2.85 1.35 2.05
C HIS A 67 -2.19 0.70 0.84
N LEU A 68 -2.86 -0.30 0.28
CA LEU A 68 -2.52 -0.86 -1.02
C LEU A 68 -3.37 -0.19 -2.10
N SER A 69 -2.71 0.28 -3.16
CA SER A 69 -3.39 0.93 -4.28
C SER A 69 -3.23 0.09 -5.54
N VAL A 70 -4.33 -0.17 -6.23
CA VAL A 70 -4.36 -0.91 -7.50
C VAL A 70 -4.26 0.02 -8.70
N ILE A 71 -3.29 0.93 -8.67
CA ILE A 71 -3.05 1.91 -9.75
C ILE A 71 -2.29 1.23 -10.89
N SER A 72 -2.84 1.37 -12.10
CA SER A 72 -2.28 0.91 -13.36
C SER A 72 -2.60 1.91 -14.48
N ASP A 73 -2.06 1.70 -15.68
CA ASP A 73 -2.25 2.50 -16.90
C ASP A 73 -2.29 1.58 -18.14
N PRO A 74 -3.08 1.88 -19.19
CA PRO A 74 -4.24 2.76 -19.22
C PRO A 74 -5.52 2.10 -18.69
#